data_AF-A0A3M1Y113-F1
#
_entry.id   AF-A0A3M1Y113-F1
#
_cell.length_a   1.000
_cell.length_b   1.000
_cell.length_c   1.000
_cell.angle_alpha   90.00
_cell.angle_beta   90.00
_cell.angle_gamma   90.00
#
_symmetry.space_group_name_H-M   'P 1'
#
loop_
_entity.id
_entity.type
_entity.pdbx_description
1 polymer ?
#
loop_
_entity_poly.entity_id
_entity_poly.type
_entity_poly.pdbx_seq_one_letter_code
_entity_poly.pdbx_strand_id
1 'polypeptide(L)'
;MKRLLGLFLLLALVVPIVAQSTYTDDGSGISVVVPAGWTPVPVQDGLIVVSGDELAAIWFQWFNAQPGSTVDNCLQQIVDTFASGLNNVSNITQDSEAPNLASLEYENGNGFAMMTCNVIDSRILGILLATDNSTYDAYWQIMADIFDSASLVEETSQTAPAQPPVQAPPATASGNISIQVAPGWVISDQGDNFLLVIDSQQSGALLYVGYDQQAPGMTPVSCLNDFLAELGNAGIAGIQVTASEELDAETVYAEFTHTNNTASGAASCQISSGMSYIRVLSVPNTLYEAYWSSMIDMLRTVQFPGDQAMTQQSTQVQPQTTNVDDPFAVLGGIAPVNVPQLPQGQPAVIESAPPVPVNISYTTWVDPIENAFAIEVPVSWTVDGGMYDVFGTKLPFYSLLSPDESILIFVGQTEILLSLQPSPAWEQAGYSEGTSVYADNSFYVRIASYRTGAQAAQEIVEANIAPLCEQFNITEVRDRQDSSGLTPDQSAYVSAGEVAYTCVIEGTPAVGYQYAVTYATIDPTYGEVWTIQDIFGFIAEAGREEEAIVALTHSMQSFTPNDQWLQAYQQQQQQIIQQAQAQMDDAAYYAMLSEISAMEHETTMAIIGNMGGDVTWEWEWEYDYGW
;
A
#
# COMPACT_ATOMS: atom_id res chain seq x y z
N MET A 1 -0.68 43.63 17.18
CA MET A 1 -0.82 42.43 18.05
C MET A 1 -2.04 41.58 17.68
N LYS A 2 -3.29 42.06 17.71
CA LYS A 2 -4.44 41.28 17.16
C LYS A 2 -4.39 41.02 15.64
N ARG A 3 -3.62 41.81 14.88
CA ARG A 3 -3.29 41.58 13.45
C ARG A 3 -2.08 40.66 13.19
N LEU A 4 -1.35 40.26 14.24
CA LEU A 4 -0.26 39.26 14.14
C LEU A 4 -0.74 37.87 14.56
N LEU A 5 -1.84 37.76 15.30
CA LEU A 5 -2.43 36.49 15.71
C LEU A 5 -3.30 35.85 14.60
N GLY A 6 -3.88 36.65 13.69
CA GLY A 6 -4.63 36.13 12.53
C GLY A 6 -3.74 35.58 11.41
N LEU A 7 -2.47 36.02 11.35
CA LEU A 7 -1.45 35.55 10.41
C LEU A 7 -0.90 34.16 10.80
N PHE A 8 -1.07 33.75 12.06
CA PHE A 8 -0.63 32.44 12.56
C PHE A 8 -1.73 31.36 12.50
N LEU A 9 -3.00 31.75 12.27
CA LEU A 9 -4.12 30.80 12.16
C LEU A 9 -4.47 30.45 10.70
N LEU A 10 -4.03 31.27 9.72
CA LEU A 10 -4.22 31.01 8.28
C LEU A 10 -3.21 29.97 7.74
N LEU A 11 -2.00 29.97 8.32
CA LEU A 11 -0.94 28.97 8.16
C LEU A 11 -1.18 27.74 9.05
N ALA A 12 -2.42 27.29 9.20
CA ALA A 12 -2.73 26.05 9.91
C ALA A 12 -3.81 25.21 9.20
N LEU A 13 -4.38 25.73 8.12
CA LEU A 13 -5.36 25.04 7.26
C LEU A 13 -4.93 25.02 5.79
N VAL A 14 -4.06 25.93 5.36
CA VAL A 14 -2.88 25.54 4.57
C VAL A 14 -1.84 25.23 5.61
N VAL A 15 -1.46 23.96 5.81
CA VAL A 15 -0.26 23.68 6.60
C VAL A 15 0.84 24.48 5.91
N PRO A 16 1.58 25.41 6.56
CA PRO A 16 2.87 25.81 6.07
C PRO A 16 3.52 24.51 5.66
N ILE A 17 4.27 24.50 4.56
CA ILE A 17 5.34 23.52 4.48
C ILE A 17 6.25 23.89 5.65
N VAL A 18 5.93 23.38 6.84
CA VAL A 18 6.67 23.54 8.08
C VAL A 18 7.86 22.67 7.81
N ALA A 19 8.87 23.25 7.14
CA ALA A 19 10.03 22.57 6.57
C ALA A 19 10.21 21.19 7.21
N GLN A 20 9.62 20.19 6.56
CA GLN A 20 9.59 18.84 7.11
C GLN A 20 10.93 18.22 6.76
N SER A 21 11.54 17.56 7.73
CA SER A 21 12.76 16.80 7.48
C SER A 21 12.47 15.35 7.78
N THR A 22 12.75 14.48 6.80
CA THR A 22 12.87 13.06 7.05
C THR A 22 14.07 12.83 7.94
N TYR A 23 13.85 12.21 9.09
CA TYR A 23 14.88 11.74 9.98
C TYR A 23 14.90 10.22 9.97
N THR A 24 16.07 9.65 9.68
CA THR A 24 16.31 8.21 9.70
C THR A 24 17.32 7.91 10.80
N ASP A 25 16.96 7.03 11.73
CA ASP A 25 17.89 6.48 12.71
C ASP A 25 18.34 5.09 12.26
N ASP A 26 19.57 5.02 11.74
CA ASP A 26 20.21 3.78 11.34
C ASP A 26 20.32 2.76 12.51
N GLY A 27 20.31 3.23 13.76
CA GLY A 27 20.41 2.36 14.94
C GLY A 27 19.12 1.60 15.25
N SER A 28 17.96 2.23 15.06
CA SER A 28 16.66 1.60 15.25
C SER A 28 16.03 1.10 13.95
N GLY A 29 16.51 1.54 12.79
CA GLY A 29 15.89 1.25 11.49
C GLY A 29 14.55 1.97 11.28
N ILE A 30 14.34 3.08 11.98
CA ILE A 30 13.10 3.86 11.93
C ILE A 30 13.35 5.15 11.16
N SER A 31 12.48 5.45 10.20
CA SER A 31 12.44 6.72 9.48
C SER A 31 11.12 7.42 9.74
N VAL A 32 11.15 8.72 10.04
CA VAL A 32 9.97 9.54 10.35
C VAL A 32 10.09 10.90 9.69
N VAL A 33 8.97 11.49 9.29
CA VAL A 33 8.91 12.88 8.83
C VAL A 33 8.64 13.77 10.04
N VAL A 34 9.60 14.64 10.35
CA VAL A 34 9.55 15.50 11.54
C VAL A 34 9.28 16.94 11.12
N PRO A 35 8.23 17.59 11.65
CA PRO A 35 7.95 19.00 11.36
C PRO A 35 8.99 19.91 12.01
N ALA A 36 9.26 21.06 11.38
CA ALA A 36 10.17 22.06 11.92
C ALA A 36 9.81 22.45 13.37
N GLY A 37 10.83 22.51 14.21
CA GLY A 37 10.68 22.76 15.64
C GLY A 37 10.56 21.50 16.49
N TRP A 38 10.40 20.32 15.89
CA TRP A 38 10.52 19.04 16.57
C TRP A 38 11.92 18.47 16.40
N THR A 39 12.42 17.80 17.43
CA THR A 39 13.78 17.27 17.49
C THR A 39 13.75 15.76 17.68
N PRO A 40 14.25 14.97 16.71
CA PRO A 40 14.48 13.54 16.90
C PRO A 40 15.68 13.33 17.83
N VAL A 41 15.52 12.42 18.79
CA VAL A 41 16.47 12.03 19.81
C VAL A 41 16.55 10.50 19.78
N PRO A 42 17.56 9.91 19.13
CA PRO A 42 17.73 8.46 19.12
C PRO A 42 17.96 7.96 20.55
N VAL A 43 17.31 6.84 20.87
CA VAL A 43 17.45 6.15 22.15
C VAL A 43 17.86 4.71 21.91
N GLN A 44 18.23 4.00 22.97
CA GLN A 44 18.60 2.59 22.82
C GLN A 44 17.38 1.81 22.31
N ASP A 45 17.54 1.18 21.14
CA ASP A 45 16.52 0.36 20.48
C ASP A 45 15.23 1.14 20.11
N GLY A 46 15.34 2.46 19.87
CA GLY A 46 14.18 3.29 19.53
C GLY A 46 14.51 4.74 19.15
N LEU A 47 13.47 5.53 18.96
CA LEU A 47 13.53 6.95 18.59
C LEU A 47 12.51 7.75 19.39
N ILE A 48 12.91 8.89 19.96
CA ILE A 48 12.00 9.87 20.54
C ILE A 48 11.98 11.11 19.66
N VAL A 49 10.81 11.66 19.35
CA VAL A 49 10.63 12.94 18.65
C VAL A 49 9.95 13.89 19.61
N VAL A 50 10.63 14.97 19.99
CA VAL A 50 10.16 15.92 21.04
C VAL A 50 9.82 17.27 20.41
N SER A 51 8.71 17.88 20.80
CA SER A 51 8.36 19.24 20.38
C SER A 51 9.35 20.26 20.94
N GLY A 52 9.55 21.38 20.25
CA GLY A 52 10.54 22.39 20.64
C GLY A 52 10.22 23.13 21.94
N ASP A 53 8.99 23.02 22.43
CA ASP A 53 8.54 23.49 23.74
C ASP A 53 8.50 22.38 24.82
N GLU A 54 8.86 21.15 24.45
CA GLU A 54 8.90 19.95 25.32
C GLU A 54 7.54 19.58 25.93
N LEU A 55 6.43 20.06 25.36
CA LEU A 55 5.06 19.75 25.83
C LEU A 55 4.44 18.52 25.14
N ALA A 56 5.07 18.02 24.09
CA ALA A 56 4.67 16.80 23.39
C ALA A 56 5.88 15.98 22.99
N ALA A 57 5.73 14.66 23.03
CA ALA A 57 6.73 13.72 22.56
C ALA A 57 6.08 12.49 21.95
N ILE A 58 6.72 11.95 20.92
CA ILE A 58 6.40 10.65 20.33
C ILE A 58 7.60 9.76 20.53
N TRP A 59 7.38 8.54 20.98
CA TRP A 59 8.46 7.60 21.24
C TRP A 59 8.13 6.27 20.56
N PHE A 60 9.00 5.90 19.62
CA PHE A 60 9.04 4.63 18.93
C PHE A 60 10.06 3.72 19.63
N GLN A 61 9.65 2.52 20.03
CA GLN A 61 10.54 1.59 20.74
C GLN A 61 10.33 0.17 20.22
N TRP A 62 11.44 -0.51 19.91
CA TRP A 62 11.42 -1.93 19.63
C TRP A 62 11.41 -2.77 20.89
N PHE A 63 10.59 -3.81 20.87
CA PHE A 63 10.53 -4.86 21.87
C PHE A 63 10.72 -6.22 21.19
N ASN A 64 11.40 -7.13 21.87
CA ASN A 64 11.47 -8.52 21.43
C ASN A 64 10.16 -9.22 21.81
N ALA A 65 9.39 -9.67 20.82
CA ALA A 65 8.22 -10.49 21.07
C ALA A 65 8.67 -11.77 21.77
N GLN A 66 8.05 -12.11 22.90
CA GLN A 66 8.19 -13.45 23.46
C GLN A 66 7.23 -14.37 22.72
N PRO A 67 7.57 -15.65 22.51
CA PRO A 67 6.61 -16.62 21.98
C PRO A 67 5.31 -16.61 22.79
N GLY A 68 4.18 -16.38 22.12
CA GLY A 68 2.88 -16.23 22.77
C GLY A 68 2.57 -14.83 23.32
N SER A 69 3.35 -13.81 23.00
CA SER A 69 3.01 -12.41 23.29
C SER A 69 1.67 -12.03 22.62
N THR A 70 0.70 -11.61 23.43
CA THR A 70 -0.54 -10.99 22.95
C THR A 70 -0.37 -9.48 22.81
N VAL A 71 -1.30 -8.83 22.12
CA VAL A 71 -1.39 -7.37 22.07
C VAL A 71 -1.48 -6.77 23.47
N ASP A 72 -2.22 -7.41 24.39
CA ASP A 72 -2.29 -6.97 25.79
C ASP A 72 -0.93 -7.04 26.50
N ASN A 73 -0.16 -8.11 26.27
CA ASN A 73 1.19 -8.24 26.83
C ASN A 73 2.11 -7.15 26.28
N CYS A 74 1.95 -6.80 25.02
CA CYS A 74 2.70 -5.72 24.40
C CYS A 74 2.33 -4.35 24.99
N LEU A 75 1.04 -4.01 25.06
CA LEU A 75 0.57 -2.76 25.65
C LEU A 75 1.05 -2.64 27.10
N GLN A 76 1.01 -3.73 27.87
CA GLN A 76 1.55 -3.75 29.23
C GLN A 76 3.06 -3.56 29.26
N GLN A 77 3.82 -4.14 28.32
CA GLN A 77 5.27 -3.95 28.23
C GLN A 77 5.65 -2.52 27.86
N ILE A 78 4.86 -1.86 27.01
CA ILE A 78 4.95 -0.42 26.74
C ILE A 78 4.70 0.31 28.05
N VAL A 79 3.56 0.11 28.71
CA VAL A 79 3.28 0.75 30.01
C VAL A 79 4.43 0.58 31.01
N ASP A 80 4.96 -0.63 31.17
CA ASP A 80 6.02 -0.90 32.16
C ASP A 80 7.35 -0.21 31.80
N THR A 81 7.69 -0.18 30.50
CA THR A 81 8.90 0.48 30.00
C THR A 81 8.79 2.00 30.18
N PHE A 82 7.63 2.54 29.84
CA PHE A 82 7.38 3.97 29.80
C PHE A 82 6.99 4.56 31.16
N ALA A 83 6.41 3.77 32.07
CA ALA A 83 6.10 4.19 33.45
C ALA A 83 7.35 4.55 34.25
N SER A 84 8.55 4.14 33.79
CA SER A 84 9.81 4.62 34.37
C SER A 84 10.12 6.08 34.01
N GLY A 85 9.61 6.56 32.87
CA GLY A 85 9.72 7.95 32.41
C GLY A 85 8.50 8.81 32.72
N LEU A 86 7.31 8.22 32.83
CA LEU A 86 6.05 8.90 33.14
C LEU A 86 5.69 8.75 34.62
N ASN A 87 5.56 9.87 35.34
CA ASN A 87 5.18 9.84 36.75
C ASN A 87 3.69 9.50 36.92
N ASN A 88 3.35 8.56 37.79
CA ASN A 88 1.96 8.26 38.20
C ASN A 88 1.03 7.86 37.04
N VAL A 89 1.45 6.92 36.20
CA VAL A 89 0.59 6.32 35.16
C VAL A 89 -0.66 5.68 35.80
N SER A 90 -1.83 5.96 35.24
CA SER A 90 -3.13 5.45 35.68
C SER A 90 -4.13 5.41 34.51
N ASN A 91 -5.31 4.82 34.74
CA ASN A 91 -6.45 4.85 33.79
C ASN A 91 -6.12 4.32 32.39
N ILE A 92 -5.35 3.24 32.31
CA ILE A 92 -5.06 2.57 31.03
C ILE A 92 -6.38 2.00 30.48
N THR A 93 -6.80 2.51 29.34
CA THR A 93 -8.06 2.17 28.68
C THR A 93 -7.74 1.73 27.26
N GLN A 94 -7.87 0.42 27.01
CA GLN A 94 -7.75 -0.15 25.68
C GLN A 94 -8.99 0.19 24.85
N ASP A 95 -8.77 0.54 23.59
CA ASP A 95 -9.86 0.82 22.66
C ASP A 95 -10.56 -0.50 22.28
N SER A 96 -11.89 -0.53 22.37
CA SER A 96 -12.67 -1.72 22.05
C SER A 96 -12.80 -1.98 20.56
N GLU A 97 -12.65 -0.95 19.73
CA GLU A 97 -12.70 -1.01 18.26
C GLU A 97 -11.30 -1.24 17.68
N ALA A 98 -10.25 -0.80 18.37
CA ALA A 98 -8.85 -1.00 18.00
C ALA A 98 -8.06 -1.69 19.14
N PRO A 99 -8.02 -3.04 19.21
CA PRO A 99 -7.41 -3.74 20.34
C PRO A 99 -5.90 -3.51 20.47
N ASN A 100 -5.23 -3.06 19.41
CA ASN A 100 -3.82 -2.65 19.44
C ASN A 100 -3.58 -1.23 19.95
N LEU A 101 -4.65 -0.48 20.25
CA LEU A 101 -4.60 0.90 20.72
C LEU A 101 -5.04 0.98 22.19
N ALA A 102 -4.29 1.73 22.99
CA ALA A 102 -4.71 2.09 24.34
C ALA A 102 -4.41 3.55 24.64
N SER A 103 -5.19 4.13 25.53
CA SER A 103 -4.94 5.44 26.14
C SER A 103 -4.55 5.28 27.60
N LEU A 104 -3.75 6.20 28.14
CA LEU A 104 -3.46 6.29 29.56
C LEU A 104 -3.42 7.74 30.02
N GLU A 105 -3.63 7.93 31.32
CA GLU A 105 -3.39 9.20 31.99
C GLU A 105 -2.10 9.12 32.81
N TYR A 106 -1.33 10.20 32.85
CA TYR A 106 -0.16 10.31 33.71
C TYR A 106 -0.17 11.61 34.51
N GLU A 107 0.75 11.74 35.46
CA GLU A 107 0.88 12.90 36.36
C GLU A 107 -0.39 13.26 37.15
N ASN A 108 -1.15 12.24 37.55
CA ASN A 108 -2.46 12.38 38.23
C ASN A 108 -3.52 13.07 37.34
N GLY A 109 -3.54 12.77 36.04
CA GLY A 109 -4.54 13.26 35.08
C GLY A 109 -4.18 14.58 34.40
N ASN A 110 -2.95 15.08 34.61
CA ASN A 110 -2.46 16.28 33.94
C ASN A 110 -1.82 15.97 32.57
N GLY A 111 -1.42 14.71 32.35
CA GLY A 111 -0.89 14.22 31.08
C GLY A 111 -1.78 13.15 30.49
N PHE A 112 -1.82 13.10 29.16
CA PHE A 112 -2.51 12.09 28.38
C PHE A 112 -1.54 11.46 27.40
N ALA A 113 -1.58 10.13 27.28
CA ALA A 113 -0.83 9.45 26.25
C ALA A 113 -1.68 8.41 25.52
N MET A 114 -1.43 8.27 24.23
CA MET A 114 -1.93 7.17 23.42
C MET A 114 -0.77 6.26 23.08
N MET A 115 -1.03 4.96 23.05
CA MET A 115 -0.07 3.98 22.62
C MET A 115 -0.68 3.00 21.65
N THR A 116 0.13 2.55 20.71
CA THR A 116 -0.20 1.44 19.85
C THR A 116 0.93 0.42 19.83
N CYS A 117 0.54 -0.82 19.60
CA CYS A 117 1.44 -1.94 19.45
C CYS A 117 1.29 -2.58 18.07
N ASN A 118 2.37 -2.58 17.30
CA ASN A 118 2.41 -3.26 16.00
C ASN A 118 3.42 -4.40 16.03
N VAL A 119 3.05 -5.56 15.49
CA VAL A 119 3.96 -6.71 15.35
C VAL A 119 4.48 -6.74 13.92
N ILE A 120 5.80 -6.63 13.76
CA ILE A 120 6.48 -6.58 12.47
C ILE A 120 7.67 -7.54 12.52
N ASP A 121 7.70 -8.54 11.64
CA ASP A 121 8.78 -9.52 11.52
C ASP A 121 9.26 -10.14 12.84
N SER A 122 8.31 -10.57 13.69
CA SER A 122 8.54 -11.12 15.04
C SER A 122 9.12 -10.14 16.07
N ARG A 123 9.21 -8.86 15.72
CA ARG A 123 9.50 -7.77 16.65
C ARG A 123 8.22 -6.99 16.92
N ILE A 124 8.19 -6.32 18.06
CA ILE A 124 7.09 -5.47 18.46
C ILE A 124 7.58 -4.03 18.36
N LEU A 125 6.89 -3.20 17.60
CA LEU A 125 7.07 -1.75 17.60
C LEU A 125 5.99 -1.15 18.51
N GLY A 126 6.39 -0.69 19.68
CA GLY A 126 5.53 0.10 20.54
C GLY A 126 5.72 1.58 20.24
N ILE A 127 4.61 2.28 20.09
CA ILE A 127 4.61 3.71 19.82
C ILE A 127 3.79 4.39 20.91
N LEU A 128 4.36 5.40 21.57
CA LEU A 128 3.69 6.20 22.58
C LEU A 128 3.70 7.66 22.14
N LEU A 129 2.52 8.28 22.11
CA LEU A 129 2.32 9.70 21.90
C LEU A 129 1.89 10.31 23.23
N ALA A 130 2.71 11.18 23.82
CA ALA A 130 2.48 11.76 25.14
C ALA A 130 2.45 13.28 25.09
N THR A 131 1.48 13.89 25.77
CA THR A 131 1.36 15.35 25.88
C THR A 131 0.60 15.75 27.14
N ASP A 132 0.78 16.99 27.57
CA ASP A 132 -0.07 17.56 28.60
C ASP A 132 -1.54 17.58 28.14
N ASN A 133 -2.46 17.27 29.05
CA ASN A 133 -3.90 17.19 28.76
C ASN A 133 -4.45 18.52 28.20
N SER A 134 -3.84 19.65 28.58
CA SER A 134 -4.21 20.97 28.06
C SER A 134 -3.77 21.26 26.62
N THR A 135 -2.82 20.48 26.11
CA THR A 135 -2.24 20.66 24.76
C THR A 135 -2.56 19.51 23.82
N TYR A 136 -3.27 18.48 24.30
CA TYR A 136 -3.65 17.31 23.50
C TYR A 136 -4.33 17.68 22.18
N ASP A 137 -5.41 18.46 22.23
CA ASP A 137 -6.13 18.87 21.01
C ASP A 137 -5.24 19.68 20.04
N ALA A 138 -4.24 20.41 20.55
CA ALA A 138 -3.35 21.22 19.74
C ALA A 138 -2.25 20.39 19.05
N TYR A 139 -1.83 19.29 19.67
CA TYR A 139 -0.77 18.42 19.16
C TYR A 139 -1.28 17.16 18.47
N TRP A 140 -2.55 16.79 18.65
CA TRP A 140 -3.11 15.55 18.12
C TRP A 140 -2.83 15.35 16.63
N GLN A 141 -3.15 16.33 15.79
CA GLN A 141 -2.95 16.21 14.35
C GLN A 141 -1.47 16.05 13.99
N ILE A 142 -0.59 16.87 14.57
CA ILE A 142 0.86 16.79 14.33
C ILE A 142 1.41 15.42 14.75
N MET A 143 0.90 14.89 15.86
CA MET A 143 1.31 13.61 16.39
C MET A 143 0.83 12.44 15.52
N ALA A 144 -0.39 12.53 14.98
CA ALA A 144 -0.92 11.59 13.99
C ALA A 144 -0.11 11.63 12.69
N ASP A 145 0.22 12.83 12.18
CA ASP A 145 1.00 12.96 10.95
C ASP A 145 2.42 12.36 11.09
N ILE A 146 3.10 12.60 12.24
CA ILE A 146 4.41 11.99 12.51
C ILE A 146 4.28 10.46 12.62
N PHE A 147 3.21 9.98 13.26
CA PHE A 147 2.92 8.55 13.39
C PHE A 147 2.72 7.88 12.03
N ASP A 148 1.88 8.47 11.17
CA ASP A 148 1.58 7.95 9.83
C ASP A 148 2.80 8.00 8.90
N SER A 149 3.73 8.93 9.14
CA SER A 149 4.99 9.02 8.39
C SER A 149 6.05 7.99 8.78
N ALA A 150 5.84 7.25 9.88
CA ALA A 150 6.83 6.32 10.40
C ALA A 150 6.95 5.09 9.51
N SER A 151 8.14 4.87 8.95
CA SER A 151 8.46 3.72 8.13
C SER A 151 9.68 2.97 8.65
N LEU A 152 9.74 1.68 8.34
CA LEU A 152 10.92 0.88 8.60
C LEU A 152 11.90 1.01 7.45
N VAL A 153 13.13 1.36 7.77
CA VAL A 153 14.23 1.31 6.80
C VAL A 153 14.69 -0.13 6.76
N GLU A 154 14.39 -0.82 5.65
CA GLU A 154 15.04 -2.09 5.37
C GLU A 154 16.55 -1.90 5.47
N GLU A 155 17.25 -2.77 6.20
CA GLU A 155 18.72 -2.77 6.23
C GLU A 155 19.22 -3.02 4.80
N THR A 156 19.39 -1.93 4.04
CA THR A 156 20.14 -1.95 2.80
C THR A 156 21.56 -2.27 3.23
N SER A 157 21.93 -3.54 3.05
CA SER A 157 23.27 -4.04 3.31
C SER A 157 24.25 -3.16 2.54
N GLN A 158 24.81 -2.13 3.18
CA GLN A 158 25.79 -1.23 2.59
C GLN A 158 27.06 -2.03 2.30
N THR A 159 27.06 -2.64 1.12
CA THR A 159 28.25 -3.20 0.51
C THR A 159 28.63 -2.23 -0.61
N ALA A 160 29.85 -1.68 -0.53
CA ALA A 160 30.47 -0.95 -1.64
C ALA A 160 30.28 -1.73 -2.96
N PRO A 161 30.18 -1.06 -4.13
CA PRO A 161 29.73 -1.69 -5.37
C PRO A 161 30.66 -2.83 -5.79
N ALA A 162 30.33 -4.03 -5.34
CA ALA A 162 30.84 -5.27 -5.84
C ALA A 162 29.90 -5.72 -6.96
N GLN A 163 30.47 -6.25 -8.03
CA GLN A 163 29.71 -6.81 -9.14
C GLN A 163 28.60 -7.75 -8.63
N PRO A 164 27.42 -7.79 -9.29
CA PRO A 164 26.32 -8.63 -8.86
C PRO A 164 26.80 -10.07 -8.65
N PRO A 165 26.52 -10.70 -7.50
CA PRO A 165 26.89 -12.07 -7.30
C PRO A 165 26.14 -12.88 -8.34
N VAL A 166 26.88 -13.72 -9.07
CA VAL A 166 26.31 -14.73 -9.95
C VAL A 166 25.38 -15.58 -9.08
N GLN A 167 24.06 -15.45 -9.28
CA GLN A 167 23.09 -16.36 -8.68
C GLN A 167 23.53 -17.78 -9.02
N ALA A 168 23.84 -18.57 -7.99
CA ALA A 168 24.11 -19.98 -8.20
C ALA A 168 22.79 -20.63 -8.67
N PRO A 169 22.80 -21.40 -9.77
CA PRO A 169 21.61 -22.10 -10.21
C PRO A 169 21.09 -23.04 -9.10
N PRO A 170 19.77 -23.25 -8.99
CA PRO A 170 19.19 -24.17 -8.02
C PRO A 170 19.87 -25.54 -8.15
N ALA A 171 20.37 -26.07 -7.03
CA ALA A 171 20.99 -27.39 -7.00
C ALA A 171 19.90 -28.45 -7.22
N THR A 172 19.90 -29.07 -8.41
CA THR A 172 18.97 -30.16 -8.72
C THR A 172 19.50 -31.46 -8.14
N ALA A 173 18.76 -32.05 -7.22
CA ALA A 173 19.06 -33.34 -6.62
C ALA A 173 18.76 -34.51 -7.61
N SER A 174 19.41 -35.66 -7.46
CA SER A 174 18.99 -36.89 -8.17
C SER A 174 17.71 -37.49 -7.58
N GLY A 175 16.57 -37.14 -8.14
CA GLY A 175 15.25 -37.36 -7.54
C GLY A 175 14.53 -36.02 -7.58
N ASN A 176 13.25 -36.01 -7.91
CA ASN A 176 12.51 -34.82 -8.37
C ASN A 176 12.28 -33.72 -7.29
N ILE A 177 13.14 -33.62 -6.27
CA ILE A 177 13.10 -32.63 -5.20
C ILE A 177 14.01 -31.47 -5.59
N SER A 178 13.46 -30.26 -5.66
CA SER A 178 14.21 -29.02 -5.90
C SER A 178 14.12 -28.14 -4.66
N ILE A 179 15.28 -27.67 -4.17
CA ILE A 179 15.35 -26.76 -3.03
C ILE A 179 16.36 -25.64 -3.33
N GLN A 180 16.02 -24.42 -2.94
CA GLN A 180 16.97 -23.32 -2.87
C GLN A 180 17.59 -23.30 -1.47
N VAL A 181 18.90 -23.56 -1.38
CA VAL A 181 19.62 -23.50 -0.11
C VAL A 181 20.07 -22.06 0.15
N ALA A 182 19.95 -21.62 1.41
CA ALA A 182 20.36 -20.27 1.82
C ALA A 182 21.87 -20.04 1.59
N PRO A 183 22.32 -18.79 1.37
CA PRO A 183 23.74 -18.46 1.24
C PRO A 183 24.56 -19.01 2.42
N GLY A 184 25.64 -19.75 2.13
CA GLY A 184 26.49 -20.37 3.15
C GLY A 184 26.10 -21.81 3.56
N TRP A 185 25.10 -22.40 2.90
CA TRP A 185 24.66 -23.78 3.12
C TRP A 185 24.96 -24.66 1.91
N VAL A 186 25.23 -25.94 2.14
CA VAL A 186 25.58 -26.92 1.10
C VAL A 186 24.87 -28.25 1.33
N ILE A 187 24.46 -28.92 0.25
CA ILE A 187 23.95 -30.29 0.31
C ILE A 187 25.14 -31.21 0.61
N SER A 188 25.14 -31.86 1.78
CA SER A 188 26.20 -32.75 2.22
C SER A 188 25.98 -34.21 1.84
N ASP A 189 24.72 -34.67 1.79
CA ASP A 189 24.37 -36.05 1.44
C ASP A 189 22.96 -36.09 0.83
N GLN A 190 22.69 -37.15 0.07
CA GLN A 190 21.43 -37.32 -0.63
C GLN A 190 21.05 -38.81 -0.76
N GLY A 191 19.79 -39.13 -0.45
CA GLY A 191 19.17 -40.42 -0.78
C GLY A 191 17.96 -40.26 -1.69
N ASP A 192 17.29 -41.37 -2.00
CA ASP A 192 16.11 -41.39 -2.87
C ASP A 192 14.95 -40.52 -2.32
N ASN A 193 14.87 -40.41 -0.98
CA ASN A 193 13.80 -39.70 -0.26
C ASN A 193 14.34 -38.73 0.81
N PHE A 194 15.57 -38.22 0.68
CA PHE A 194 16.09 -37.20 1.61
C PHE A 194 17.23 -36.36 1.02
N LEU A 195 17.40 -35.16 1.59
CA LEU A 195 18.48 -34.22 1.29
C LEU A 195 19.08 -33.68 2.59
N LEU A 196 20.33 -34.04 2.90
CA LEU A 196 21.05 -33.48 4.05
C LEU A 196 21.71 -32.17 3.64
N VAL A 197 21.34 -31.05 4.29
CA VAL A 197 21.93 -29.74 4.05
C VAL A 197 22.66 -29.26 5.31
N ILE A 198 23.94 -28.95 5.20
CA ILE A 198 24.78 -28.45 6.30
C ILE A 198 25.26 -27.02 6.02
N ASP A 199 25.55 -26.26 7.08
CA ASP A 199 26.20 -24.96 6.94
C ASP A 199 27.69 -25.09 6.58
N SER A 200 28.28 -23.99 6.14
CA SER A 200 29.71 -23.87 5.79
C SER A 200 30.67 -24.16 6.95
N GLN A 201 30.19 -24.18 8.20
CA GLN A 201 30.99 -24.48 9.39
C GLN A 201 30.88 -25.95 9.83
N GLN A 202 30.13 -26.77 9.11
CA GLN A 202 29.82 -28.16 9.48
C GLN A 202 29.16 -28.28 10.86
N SER A 203 28.46 -27.24 11.30
CA SER A 203 27.75 -27.20 12.59
C SER A 203 26.55 -28.16 12.61
N GLY A 204 26.17 -28.68 11.44
CA GLY A 204 25.25 -29.80 11.28
C GLY A 204 23.80 -29.44 11.58
N ALA A 205 23.16 -28.76 10.64
CA ALA A 205 21.71 -28.83 10.53
C ALA A 205 21.36 -30.11 9.74
N LEU A 206 20.27 -30.78 10.12
CA LEU A 206 19.69 -31.86 9.35
C LEU A 206 18.37 -31.36 8.80
N LEU A 207 18.34 -31.00 7.53
CA LEU A 207 17.11 -30.98 6.76
C LEU A 207 16.83 -32.42 6.28
N TYR A 208 15.61 -32.89 6.43
CA TYR A 208 15.12 -34.15 5.88
C TYR A 208 13.79 -33.85 5.19
N VAL A 209 13.70 -34.23 3.93
CA VAL A 209 12.49 -34.05 3.13
C VAL A 209 12.15 -35.41 2.53
N GLY A 210 11.12 -36.05 3.06
CA GLY A 210 10.63 -37.34 2.59
C GLY A 210 9.21 -37.24 2.07
N TYR A 211 8.85 -38.15 1.16
CA TYR A 211 7.47 -38.36 0.76
C TYR A 211 7.20 -39.86 0.62
N ASP A 212 6.02 -40.31 1.03
CA ASP A 212 5.59 -41.70 0.87
C ASP A 212 4.11 -41.76 0.42
N GLN A 213 3.69 -42.91 -0.09
CA GLN A 213 2.27 -43.15 -0.32
C GLN A 213 1.55 -43.24 1.02
N GLN A 214 0.45 -42.50 1.13
CA GLN A 214 -0.35 -42.49 2.34
C GLN A 214 -0.90 -43.91 2.60
N ALA A 215 -0.56 -44.48 3.75
CA ALA A 215 -1.20 -45.71 4.19
C ALA A 215 -2.72 -45.45 4.37
N PRO A 216 -3.61 -46.38 3.97
CA PRO A 216 -5.04 -46.17 4.11
C PRO A 216 -5.44 -45.83 5.56
N GLY A 217 -6.01 -44.65 5.77
CA GLY A 217 -6.42 -44.15 7.09
C GLY A 217 -5.33 -43.43 7.89
N MET A 218 -4.17 -43.16 7.29
CA MET A 218 -3.13 -42.32 7.90
C MET A 218 -3.65 -40.89 8.07
N THR A 219 -3.64 -40.40 9.31
CA THR A 219 -3.88 -39.01 9.69
C THR A 219 -2.56 -38.24 9.77
N PRO A 220 -2.56 -36.89 9.69
CA PRO A 220 -1.33 -36.10 9.79
C PRO A 220 -0.54 -36.43 11.06
N VAL A 221 -1.23 -36.59 12.20
CA VAL A 221 -0.65 -37.01 13.48
C VAL A 221 0.00 -38.39 13.39
N SER A 222 -0.63 -39.38 12.76
CA SER A 222 -0.04 -40.71 12.60
C SER A 222 1.17 -40.70 11.66
N CYS A 223 1.12 -39.91 10.59
CA CYS A 223 2.24 -39.71 9.67
C CYS A 223 3.47 -39.14 10.39
N LEU A 224 3.28 -38.08 11.19
CA LEU A 224 4.35 -37.48 11.96
C LEU A 224 4.95 -38.46 12.98
N ASN A 225 4.12 -39.26 13.66
CA ASN A 225 4.60 -40.25 14.64
C ASN A 225 5.36 -41.40 13.98
N ASP A 226 4.88 -41.92 12.85
CA ASP A 226 5.55 -42.98 12.09
C ASP A 226 6.94 -42.51 11.65
N PHE A 227 7.03 -41.26 11.19
CA PHE A 227 8.29 -40.67 10.79
C PHE A 227 9.27 -40.44 11.94
N LEU A 228 8.79 -39.92 13.09
CA LEU A 228 9.65 -39.78 14.27
C LEU A 228 10.19 -41.14 14.73
N ALA A 229 9.42 -42.22 14.56
CA ALA A 229 9.89 -43.57 14.79
C ALA A 229 10.93 -44.04 13.75
N GLU A 230 10.78 -43.67 12.48
CA GLU A 230 11.78 -43.92 11.43
C GLU A 230 13.10 -43.21 11.70
N LEU A 231 13.07 -41.95 12.15
CA LEU A 231 14.29 -41.24 12.58
C LEU A 231 14.98 -41.98 13.73
N GLY A 232 14.21 -42.48 14.70
CA GLY A 232 14.71 -43.34 15.76
C GLY A 232 15.41 -44.59 15.23
N ASN A 233 14.85 -45.24 14.21
CA ASN A 233 15.42 -46.41 13.56
C ASN A 233 16.66 -46.09 12.71
N ALA A 234 16.75 -44.89 12.14
CA ALA A 234 17.91 -44.38 11.40
C ALA A 234 19.10 -44.01 12.29
N GLY A 235 19.01 -44.25 13.61
CA GLY A 235 20.06 -43.97 14.57
C GLY A 235 19.99 -42.59 15.21
N ILE A 236 18.94 -41.81 14.90
CA ILE A 236 18.64 -40.55 15.57
C ILE A 236 17.89 -40.86 16.87
N ALA A 237 18.63 -41.34 17.86
CA ALA A 237 18.05 -41.79 19.11
C ALA A 237 17.61 -40.62 20.01
N GLY A 238 16.49 -40.84 20.70
CA GLY A 238 16.02 -40.00 21.80
C GLY A 238 15.44 -38.66 21.38
N ILE A 239 14.69 -38.64 20.29
CA ILE A 239 13.82 -37.51 19.96
C ILE A 239 12.66 -37.48 20.98
N GLN A 240 12.44 -36.33 21.61
CA GLN A 240 11.30 -36.05 22.47
C GLN A 240 10.50 -34.90 21.87
N VAL A 241 9.26 -35.16 21.47
CA VAL A 241 8.33 -34.12 21.03
C VAL A 241 8.02 -33.22 22.22
N THR A 242 8.32 -31.94 22.10
CA THR A 242 8.12 -30.92 23.15
C THR A 242 6.80 -30.19 22.97
N ALA A 243 6.38 -29.98 21.73
CA ALA A 243 5.10 -29.39 21.37
C ALA A 243 4.61 -30.01 20.06
N SER A 244 3.29 -30.07 19.88
CA SER A 244 2.67 -30.43 18.61
C SER A 244 1.36 -29.67 18.45
N GLU A 245 1.10 -29.20 17.24
CA GLU A 245 -0.10 -28.46 16.87
C GLU A 245 -0.63 -28.97 15.53
N GLU A 246 -1.93 -29.19 15.46
CA GLU A 246 -2.63 -29.48 14.22
C GLU A 246 -3.02 -28.13 13.61
N LEU A 247 -2.39 -27.78 12.49
CA LEU A 247 -2.62 -26.48 11.84
C LEU A 247 -3.95 -26.50 11.06
N ASP A 248 -4.22 -27.64 10.42
CA ASP A 248 -5.44 -27.90 9.67
C ASP A 248 -5.69 -29.43 9.58
N ALA A 249 -6.75 -29.83 8.89
CA ALA A 249 -7.15 -31.25 8.77
C ALA A 249 -6.13 -32.12 8.01
N GLU A 250 -5.18 -31.51 7.30
CA GLU A 250 -4.18 -32.15 6.45
C GLU A 250 -2.75 -31.96 6.96
N THR A 251 -2.52 -31.05 7.91
CA THR A 251 -1.18 -30.63 8.34
C THR A 251 -1.02 -30.66 9.86
N VAL A 252 0.01 -31.38 10.32
CA VAL A 252 0.47 -31.34 11.72
C VAL A 252 1.90 -30.83 11.79
N TYR A 253 2.17 -30.06 12.82
CA TYR A 253 3.47 -29.52 13.18
C TYR A 253 3.90 -30.05 14.55
N ALA A 254 5.19 -30.33 14.73
CA ALA A 254 5.76 -30.65 16.03
C ALA A 254 7.18 -30.15 16.20
N GLU A 255 7.46 -29.66 17.40
CA GLU A 255 8.79 -29.36 17.89
C GLU A 255 9.33 -30.56 18.64
N PHE A 256 10.63 -30.81 18.50
CA PHE A 256 11.29 -31.88 19.21
C PHE A 256 12.67 -31.49 19.69
N THR A 257 13.10 -32.14 20.76
CA THR A 257 14.46 -32.04 21.30
C THR A 257 15.13 -33.41 21.27
N HIS A 258 16.45 -33.44 21.13
CA HIS A 258 17.21 -34.67 21.33
C HIS A 258 17.51 -34.87 22.82
N THR A 259 17.49 -36.11 23.31
CA THR A 259 17.70 -36.50 24.73
C THR A 259 18.97 -35.96 25.41
N ASN A 260 19.93 -35.41 24.66
CA ASN A 260 21.12 -34.75 25.20
C ASN A 260 21.00 -33.21 25.23
N ASN A 261 19.85 -32.63 24.87
CA ASN A 261 19.62 -31.19 24.68
C ASN A 261 20.70 -30.51 23.82
N THR A 262 21.27 -31.25 22.86
CA THR A 262 22.29 -30.72 21.96
C THR A 262 21.68 -30.12 20.71
N ALA A 263 20.45 -30.51 20.36
CA ALA A 263 19.74 -30.06 19.17
C ALA A 263 18.22 -30.04 19.42
N SER A 264 17.59 -29.07 18.77
CA SER A 264 16.14 -28.86 18.71
C SER A 264 15.76 -28.84 17.24
N GLY A 265 14.55 -29.26 16.94
CA GLY A 265 14.07 -29.27 15.58
C GLY A 265 12.57 -29.12 15.49
N ALA A 266 12.12 -28.90 14.27
CA ALA A 266 10.73 -28.85 13.90
C ALA A 266 10.48 -29.90 12.81
N ALA A 267 9.30 -30.50 12.86
CA ALA A 267 8.82 -31.46 11.88
C ALA A 267 7.40 -31.08 11.49
N SER A 268 7.10 -31.11 10.20
CA SER A 268 5.72 -31.09 9.71
C SER A 268 5.42 -32.33 8.92
N CYS A 269 4.20 -32.84 9.04
CA CYS A 269 3.63 -33.76 8.07
C CYS A 269 2.37 -33.14 7.46
N GLN A 270 2.33 -33.13 6.13
CA GLN A 270 1.17 -32.77 5.33
C GLN A 270 0.68 -34.00 4.56
N ILE A 271 -0.62 -34.23 4.57
CA ILE A 271 -1.27 -35.30 3.80
C ILE A 271 -2.13 -34.67 2.72
N SER A 272 -1.79 -34.88 1.46
CA SER A 272 -2.61 -34.41 0.35
C SER A 272 -2.71 -35.47 -0.73
N SER A 273 -3.94 -35.72 -1.20
CA SER A 273 -4.22 -36.54 -2.40
C SER A 273 -3.60 -37.95 -2.40
N GLY A 274 -3.56 -38.62 -1.24
CA GLY A 274 -3.01 -39.98 -1.11
C GLY A 274 -1.49 -40.05 -0.96
N MET A 275 -0.83 -38.90 -0.77
CA MET A 275 0.60 -38.79 -0.47
C MET A 275 0.78 -38.14 0.91
N SER A 276 1.82 -38.57 1.63
CA SER A 276 2.31 -37.86 2.82
C SER A 276 3.64 -37.19 2.49
N TYR A 277 3.77 -35.94 2.93
CA TYR A 277 4.96 -35.12 2.77
C TYR A 277 5.48 -34.78 4.16
N ILE A 278 6.76 -35.03 4.38
CA ILE A 278 7.37 -34.79 5.68
C ILE A 278 8.58 -33.90 5.51
N ARG A 279 8.59 -32.82 6.28
CA ARG A 279 9.70 -31.88 6.31
C ARG A 279 10.21 -31.77 7.73
N VAL A 280 11.48 -32.10 7.94
CA VAL A 280 12.10 -32.07 9.26
C VAL A 280 13.38 -31.29 9.21
N LEU A 281 13.57 -30.46 10.22
CA LEU A 281 14.71 -29.60 10.33
C LEU A 281 15.20 -29.61 11.77
N SER A 282 16.44 -30.06 11.98
CA SER A 282 17.08 -30.09 13.29
C SER A 282 18.34 -29.25 13.27
N VAL A 283 18.55 -28.45 14.31
CA VAL A 283 19.74 -27.61 14.49
C VAL A 283 20.27 -27.72 15.91
N PRO A 284 21.58 -27.50 16.15
CA PRO A 284 22.11 -27.40 17.49
C PRO A 284 21.40 -26.32 18.30
N ASN A 285 21.16 -26.57 19.60
CA ASN A 285 20.44 -25.61 20.46
C ASN A 285 21.09 -24.24 20.55
N THR A 286 22.40 -24.17 20.34
CA THR A 286 23.18 -22.94 20.31
C THR A 286 22.91 -22.07 19.08
N LEU A 287 22.29 -22.64 18.04
CA LEU A 287 22.00 -22.00 16.76
C LEU A 287 20.50 -21.82 16.51
N TYR A 288 19.63 -22.41 17.33
CA TYR A 288 18.18 -22.43 17.12
C TYR A 288 17.58 -21.03 16.92
N GLU A 289 17.86 -20.09 17.83
CA GLU A 289 17.35 -18.72 17.77
C GLU A 289 17.91 -17.92 16.57
N ALA A 290 19.15 -18.19 16.18
CA ALA A 290 19.83 -17.41 15.13
C ALA A 290 19.36 -17.78 13.71
N TYR A 291 18.80 -18.97 13.53
CA TYR A 291 18.44 -19.50 12.21
C TYR A 291 16.94 -19.77 12.05
N TRP A 292 16.13 -19.60 13.09
CA TRP A 292 14.71 -19.97 13.10
C TRP A 292 13.91 -19.42 11.93
N SER A 293 14.03 -18.12 11.63
CA SER A 293 13.32 -17.47 10.52
C SER A 293 13.77 -18.01 9.16
N SER A 294 15.08 -18.04 8.90
CA SER A 294 15.63 -18.61 7.66
C SER A 294 15.29 -20.10 7.48
N MET A 295 15.11 -20.82 8.58
CA MET A 295 14.73 -22.23 8.61
C MET A 295 13.27 -22.45 8.18
N ILE A 296 12.34 -21.64 8.71
CA ILE A 296 10.93 -21.67 8.30
C ILE A 296 10.78 -21.30 6.82
N ASP A 297 11.51 -20.29 6.35
CA ASP A 297 11.49 -19.91 4.94
C ASP A 297 12.03 -21.01 4.04
N MET A 298 13.12 -21.68 4.43
CA MET A 298 13.65 -22.81 3.69
C MET A 298 12.63 -23.96 3.60
N LEU A 299 11.90 -24.26 4.69
CA LEU A 299 10.82 -25.25 4.69
C LEU A 299 9.67 -24.88 3.75
N ARG A 300 9.36 -23.58 3.58
CA ARG A 300 8.31 -23.10 2.67
C ARG A 300 8.68 -23.21 1.19
N THR A 301 9.97 -23.15 0.85
CA THR A 301 10.45 -23.19 -0.54
C THR A 301 10.58 -24.61 -1.15
N VAL A 302 10.36 -25.67 -0.37
CA VAL A 302 10.46 -27.06 -0.86
C VAL A 302 9.28 -27.40 -1.75
N GLN A 303 9.55 -27.65 -3.04
CA GLN A 303 8.53 -28.07 -4.03
C GLN A 303 8.57 -29.58 -4.27
N PHE A 304 7.39 -30.22 -4.30
CA PHE A 304 7.26 -31.66 -4.57
C PHE A 304 6.75 -31.95 -5.98
N PRO A 305 7.01 -33.15 -6.53
CA PRO A 305 6.61 -33.51 -7.89
C PRO A 305 5.08 -33.58 -8.11
N GLY A 306 4.30 -33.75 -7.03
CA GLY A 306 2.84 -33.79 -7.07
C GLY A 306 2.20 -32.42 -7.30
N ASP A 307 2.85 -31.34 -6.85
CA ASP A 307 2.32 -29.97 -6.91
C ASP A 307 2.14 -29.51 -8.36
N GLN A 308 3.05 -29.93 -9.25
CA GLN A 308 3.04 -29.60 -10.68
C GLN A 308 2.02 -30.44 -11.50
N ALA A 309 1.71 -31.66 -11.05
CA ALA A 309 0.79 -32.55 -11.76
C ALA A 309 -0.68 -32.13 -11.58
N MET A 310 -1.03 -31.50 -10.44
CA MET A 310 -2.38 -30.98 -10.18
C MET A 310 -2.71 -29.73 -11.02
N THR A 311 -1.72 -28.87 -11.27
CA THR A 311 -1.90 -27.68 -12.12
C THR A 311 -2.26 -28.04 -13.56
N GLN A 312 -1.76 -29.19 -14.08
CA GLN A 312 -2.05 -29.65 -15.44
C GLN A 312 -3.35 -30.45 -15.57
N GLN A 313 -3.86 -31.07 -14.50
CA GLN A 313 -5.10 -31.86 -14.56
C GLN A 313 -6.37 -31.00 -14.45
N SER A 314 -6.28 -29.83 -13.81
CA SER A 314 -7.36 -28.82 -13.78
C SER A 314 -7.61 -28.17 -15.16
N THR A 315 -6.61 -28.16 -16.05
CA THR A 315 -6.69 -27.51 -17.38
C THR A 315 -7.19 -28.41 -18.52
N GLN A 316 -7.56 -29.67 -18.28
CA GLN A 316 -8.14 -30.55 -19.32
C GLN A 316 -9.65 -30.78 -19.16
N VAL A 317 -10.42 -29.70 -19.27
CA VAL A 317 -11.79 -29.78 -19.84
C VAL A 317 -11.66 -29.47 -21.33
N GLN A 318 -11.66 -30.50 -22.18
CA GLN A 318 -11.71 -30.34 -23.64
C GLN A 318 -13.01 -29.62 -24.07
N PRO A 319 -12.95 -28.47 -24.76
CA PRO A 319 -14.11 -27.94 -25.46
C PRO A 319 -14.39 -28.83 -26.68
N GLN A 320 -15.63 -29.30 -26.81
CA GLN A 320 -16.08 -29.89 -28.06
C GLN A 320 -15.97 -28.85 -29.18
N THR A 321 -15.16 -29.15 -30.18
CA THR A 321 -14.99 -28.34 -31.38
C THR A 321 -16.28 -28.36 -32.21
N THR A 322 -17.02 -27.25 -32.21
CA THR A 322 -17.85 -26.87 -33.36
C THR A 322 -17.17 -25.71 -34.07
N ASN A 323 -16.77 -25.96 -35.32
CA ASN A 323 -16.24 -24.98 -36.27
C ASN A 323 -17.07 -23.68 -36.27
N VAL A 324 -16.49 -22.60 -35.75
CA VAL A 324 -16.78 -21.21 -36.14
C VAL A 324 -15.44 -20.49 -36.14
N ASP A 325 -15.25 -19.62 -37.13
CA ASP A 325 -14.02 -18.94 -37.49
C ASP A 325 -13.28 -18.26 -36.30
N ASP A 326 -11.96 -18.31 -36.40
CA ASP A 326 -10.93 -17.76 -35.52
C ASP A 326 -11.18 -16.27 -35.11
N PRO A 327 -11.48 -15.96 -33.84
CA PRO A 327 -11.69 -14.59 -33.37
C PRO A 327 -10.42 -13.84 -32.98
N PHE A 328 -9.22 -14.43 -33.05
CA PHE A 328 -7.98 -13.78 -32.59
C PHE A 328 -7.13 -13.14 -33.70
N ALA A 329 -7.56 -13.19 -34.96
CA ALA A 329 -6.86 -12.56 -36.08
C ALA A 329 -7.22 -11.08 -36.36
N VAL A 330 -8.08 -10.44 -35.54
CA VAL A 330 -8.62 -9.08 -35.82
C VAL A 330 -7.99 -7.95 -34.98
N LEU A 331 -7.19 -8.24 -33.95
CA LEU A 331 -6.64 -7.19 -33.06
C LEU A 331 -5.33 -6.52 -33.55
N GLY A 332 -4.92 -6.74 -34.81
CA GLY A 332 -3.67 -6.20 -35.37
C GLY A 332 -3.80 -4.93 -36.22
N GLY A 333 -4.92 -4.21 -36.15
CA GLY A 333 -5.15 -3.08 -37.05
C GLY A 333 -6.10 -2.03 -36.49
N ILE A 334 -5.62 -1.24 -35.52
CA ILE A 334 -6.28 0.01 -35.14
C ILE A 334 -5.94 1.02 -36.26
N ALA A 335 -6.91 1.32 -37.12
CA ALA A 335 -6.83 2.51 -37.96
C ALA A 335 -6.88 3.75 -37.05
N PRO A 336 -6.22 4.87 -37.40
CA PRO A 336 -6.32 6.10 -36.61
C PRO A 336 -7.78 6.49 -36.45
N VAL A 337 -8.23 6.53 -35.19
CA VAL A 337 -9.56 6.98 -34.79
C VAL A 337 -9.64 8.46 -35.14
N ASN A 338 -10.61 8.85 -35.96
CA ASN A 338 -10.97 10.25 -36.12
C ASN A 338 -11.64 10.71 -34.82
N VAL A 339 -10.91 11.50 -34.04
CA VAL A 339 -11.43 12.20 -32.86
C VAL A 339 -12.47 13.23 -33.33
N PRO A 340 -13.72 13.20 -32.82
CA PRO A 340 -14.67 14.29 -33.03
C PRO A 340 -14.16 15.58 -32.38
N GLN A 341 -14.12 16.69 -33.13
CA GLN A 341 -13.86 18.02 -32.55
C GLN A 341 -14.89 18.36 -31.45
N LEU A 342 -14.41 18.95 -30.37
CA LEU A 342 -15.19 19.37 -29.19
C LEU A 342 -16.23 20.46 -29.55
N PRO A 343 -17.43 20.45 -28.93
CA PRO A 343 -18.38 21.56 -29.02
C PRO A 343 -17.92 22.79 -28.21
N GLN A 344 -18.00 23.98 -28.83
CA GLN A 344 -17.63 25.29 -28.31
C GLN A 344 -18.57 25.81 -27.19
N GLY A 345 -18.56 25.17 -26.03
CA GLY A 345 -19.29 25.61 -24.84
C GLY A 345 -18.49 26.63 -24.03
N GLN A 346 -18.50 27.89 -24.45
CA GLN A 346 -17.83 29.01 -23.77
C GLN A 346 -18.32 29.11 -22.30
N PRO A 347 -17.44 29.05 -21.28
CA PRO A 347 -17.82 29.43 -19.93
C PRO A 347 -18.34 30.87 -19.95
N ALA A 348 -19.25 31.22 -19.02
CA ALA A 348 -19.81 32.57 -18.95
C ALA A 348 -18.68 33.62 -18.84
N VAL A 349 -18.32 34.21 -19.97
CA VAL A 349 -17.19 35.14 -20.10
C VAL A 349 -17.53 36.39 -19.29
N ILE A 350 -16.86 36.56 -18.16
CA ILE A 350 -16.67 37.89 -17.60
C ILE A 350 -15.83 38.63 -18.64
N GLU A 351 -16.40 39.64 -19.31
CA GLU A 351 -15.77 40.39 -20.40
C GLU A 351 -14.36 40.87 -20.00
N SER A 352 -13.35 40.09 -20.35
CA SER A 352 -11.95 40.26 -19.96
C SER A 352 -11.17 40.98 -21.05
N ALA A 353 -10.13 41.70 -20.65
CA ALA A 353 -9.22 42.37 -21.57
C ALA A 353 -8.62 41.36 -22.58
N PRO A 354 -8.23 41.79 -23.80
CA PRO A 354 -7.65 40.89 -24.79
C PRO A 354 -6.45 40.12 -24.22
N PRO A 355 -6.35 38.81 -24.49
CA PRO A 355 -5.35 37.94 -23.89
C PRO A 355 -3.94 38.41 -24.25
N VAL A 356 -3.10 38.56 -23.23
CA VAL A 356 -1.67 38.82 -23.43
C VAL A 356 -1.01 37.48 -23.65
N PRO A 357 -0.25 37.26 -24.75
CA PRO A 357 0.38 35.98 -25.02
C PRO A 357 1.24 35.54 -23.82
N VAL A 358 0.83 34.45 -23.18
CA VAL A 358 1.55 33.85 -22.05
C VAL A 358 2.72 33.05 -22.63
N ASN A 359 3.95 33.49 -22.37
CA ASN A 359 5.17 32.79 -22.82
C ASN A 359 5.85 32.14 -21.62
N ILE A 360 5.45 30.91 -21.30
CA ILE A 360 6.04 30.09 -20.23
C ILE A 360 7.19 29.25 -20.79
N SER A 361 8.33 29.27 -20.10
CA SER A 361 9.42 28.31 -20.36
C SER A 361 9.26 27.10 -19.44
N TYR A 362 9.57 25.91 -19.94
CA TYR A 362 9.40 24.66 -19.19
C TYR A 362 10.74 23.96 -18.90
N THR A 363 10.75 23.13 -17.86
CA THR A 363 11.84 22.22 -17.50
C THR A 363 11.25 20.85 -17.16
N THR A 364 12.01 19.79 -17.41
CA THR A 364 11.61 18.44 -16.99
C THR A 364 11.72 18.31 -15.47
N TRP A 365 10.66 17.83 -14.85
CA TRP A 365 10.62 17.31 -13.50
C TRP A 365 10.38 15.79 -13.57
N VAL A 366 11.07 15.05 -12.71
CA VAL A 366 11.00 13.59 -12.66
C VAL A 366 10.51 13.21 -11.28
N ASP A 367 9.57 12.26 -11.22
CA ASP A 367 9.06 11.70 -9.98
C ASP A 367 10.22 11.38 -9.01
N PRO A 368 10.33 12.09 -7.88
CA PRO A 368 11.47 11.96 -6.98
C PRO A 368 11.37 10.72 -6.09
N ILE A 369 10.19 10.09 -6.01
CA ILE A 369 9.93 8.97 -5.10
C ILE A 369 10.29 7.66 -5.79
N GLU A 370 9.64 7.36 -6.92
CA GLU A 370 9.80 6.06 -7.60
C GLU A 370 10.46 6.17 -8.97
N ASN A 371 10.76 7.39 -9.45
CA ASN A 371 11.22 7.65 -10.81
C ASN A 371 10.26 7.02 -11.84
N ALA A 372 8.95 7.04 -11.53
CA ALA A 372 7.91 6.35 -12.29
C ALA A 372 7.47 7.11 -13.54
N PHE A 373 7.61 8.43 -13.55
CA PHE A 373 7.25 9.30 -14.68
C PHE A 373 8.05 10.60 -14.69
N ALA A 374 7.95 11.33 -15.80
CA ALA A 374 8.43 12.69 -15.95
C ALA A 374 7.34 13.58 -16.54
N ILE A 375 7.35 14.86 -16.17
CA ILE A 375 6.49 15.91 -16.73
C ILE A 375 7.34 17.16 -17.02
N GLU A 376 6.85 18.03 -17.89
CA GLU A 376 7.39 19.37 -18.09
C GLU A 376 6.61 20.39 -17.27
N VAL A 377 7.31 21.13 -16.43
CA VAL A 377 6.75 22.12 -15.50
C VAL A 377 7.31 23.51 -15.80
N PRO A 378 6.58 24.59 -15.52
CA PRO A 378 7.09 25.94 -15.71
C PRO A 378 8.38 26.20 -14.93
N VAL A 379 9.36 26.86 -15.55
CA VAL A 379 10.63 27.19 -14.91
C VAL A 379 10.40 28.09 -13.70
N SER A 380 11.04 27.76 -12.58
CA SER A 380 10.96 28.44 -11.28
C SER A 380 9.70 28.15 -10.47
N TRP A 381 8.74 27.38 -10.99
CA TRP A 381 7.61 26.93 -10.18
C TRP A 381 8.08 25.85 -9.20
N THR A 382 7.51 25.87 -8.00
CA THR A 382 7.71 24.81 -7.02
C THR A 382 6.85 23.62 -7.43
N VAL A 383 7.44 22.43 -7.41
CA VAL A 383 6.75 21.17 -7.71
C VAL A 383 6.85 20.27 -6.51
N ASP A 384 5.73 19.69 -6.12
CA ASP A 384 5.65 18.67 -5.08
C ASP A 384 4.81 17.49 -5.58
N GLY A 385 5.12 16.28 -5.14
CA GLY A 385 4.42 15.06 -5.54
C GLY A 385 5.34 13.92 -5.99
N GLY A 386 4.72 12.91 -6.59
CA GLY A 386 5.35 11.67 -7.03
C GLY A 386 4.33 10.58 -7.32
N MET A 387 4.77 9.33 -7.33
CA MET A 387 3.87 8.18 -7.36
C MET A 387 3.39 7.84 -5.94
N TYR A 388 2.08 7.77 -5.73
CA TYR A 388 1.49 7.41 -4.45
C TYR A 388 0.85 6.03 -4.54
N ASP A 389 1.03 5.25 -3.47
CA ASP A 389 0.35 3.98 -3.29
C ASP A 389 -0.97 4.21 -2.55
N VAL A 390 -2.07 3.99 -3.24
CA VAL A 390 -3.40 4.03 -2.65
C VAL A 390 -4.03 2.66 -2.82
N PHE A 391 -4.00 1.90 -1.73
CA PHE A 391 -4.56 0.55 -1.62
C PHE A 391 -3.94 -0.52 -2.53
N GLY A 392 -2.70 -0.31 -2.98
CA GLY A 392 -2.03 -1.15 -3.98
C GLY A 392 -2.04 -0.55 -5.38
N THR A 393 -2.86 0.49 -5.61
CA THR A 393 -2.87 1.27 -6.85
C THR A 393 -1.83 2.37 -6.81
N LYS A 394 -0.91 2.36 -7.78
CA LYS A 394 0.05 3.45 -7.98
C LYS A 394 -0.56 4.57 -8.83
N LEU A 395 -0.83 5.72 -8.20
CA LEU A 395 -1.35 6.91 -8.89
C LEU A 395 -0.35 8.07 -8.93
N PRO A 396 -0.22 8.77 -10.07
CA PRO A 396 0.55 10.00 -10.12
C PRO A 396 -0.20 11.10 -9.38
N PHE A 397 0.50 11.79 -8.47
CA PHE A 397 0.02 12.99 -7.82
C PHE A 397 1.10 14.08 -7.90
N TYR A 398 0.71 15.29 -8.27
CA TYR A 398 1.61 16.44 -8.18
C TYR A 398 0.85 17.76 -8.06
N SER A 399 1.52 18.73 -7.44
CA SER A 399 1.08 20.12 -7.39
C SER A 399 2.17 21.06 -7.94
N LEU A 400 1.73 22.14 -8.58
CA LEU A 400 2.61 23.18 -9.14
C LEU A 400 2.22 24.53 -8.53
N LEU A 401 3.16 25.20 -7.87
CA LEU A 401 2.95 26.52 -7.28
C LEU A 401 3.83 27.56 -7.98
N SER A 402 3.18 28.58 -8.51
CA SER A 402 3.85 29.72 -9.14
C SER A 402 4.78 30.46 -8.15
N PRO A 403 5.84 31.15 -8.62
CA PRO A 403 6.81 31.83 -7.74
C PRO A 403 6.24 32.94 -6.86
N ASP A 404 5.08 33.49 -7.25
CA ASP A 404 4.35 34.52 -6.53
C ASP A 404 3.10 33.97 -5.81
N GLU A 405 2.96 32.64 -5.75
CA GLU A 405 1.93 31.91 -5.03
C GLU A 405 0.49 32.22 -5.46
N SER A 406 0.32 32.87 -6.62
CA SER A 406 -0.99 33.31 -7.11
C SER A 406 -1.68 32.30 -8.03
N ILE A 407 -0.96 31.26 -8.44
CA ILE A 407 -1.46 30.10 -9.18
C ILE A 407 -1.00 28.83 -8.47
N LEU A 408 -1.96 27.97 -8.13
CA LEU A 408 -1.76 26.60 -7.67
C LEU A 408 -2.48 25.66 -8.64
N ILE A 409 -1.74 24.70 -9.18
CA ILE A 409 -2.24 23.60 -10.01
C ILE A 409 -2.10 22.32 -9.21
N PHE A 410 -3.06 21.41 -9.34
CA PHE A 410 -3.02 20.10 -8.70
C PHE A 410 -3.54 19.03 -9.66
N VAL A 411 -2.89 17.87 -9.65
CA VAL A 411 -3.21 16.70 -10.46
C VAL A 411 -3.13 15.46 -9.57
N GLY A 412 -4.14 14.61 -9.67
CA GLY A 412 -4.36 13.47 -8.79
C GLY A 412 -4.98 13.86 -7.45
N GLN A 413 -5.17 12.85 -6.60
CA GLN A 413 -5.50 13.00 -5.19
C GLN A 413 -4.78 11.91 -4.39
N THR A 414 -4.44 12.19 -3.14
CA THR A 414 -3.83 11.21 -2.24
C THR A 414 -4.88 10.30 -1.58
N GLU A 415 -6.15 10.72 -1.56
CA GLU A 415 -7.25 9.96 -0.98
C GLU A 415 -8.20 9.47 -2.09
N ILE A 416 -7.96 8.28 -2.62
CA ILE A 416 -8.96 7.64 -3.48
C ILE A 416 -10.05 7.08 -2.57
N LEU A 417 -11.28 7.57 -2.74
CA LEU A 417 -12.44 7.00 -2.08
C LEU A 417 -13.04 5.88 -2.94
N LEU A 418 -12.59 4.64 -2.71
CA LEU A 418 -13.33 3.47 -3.20
C LEU A 418 -14.68 3.42 -2.49
N SER A 419 -15.75 3.30 -3.26
CA SER A 419 -17.11 3.36 -2.77
C SER A 419 -17.95 2.17 -3.24
N LEU A 420 -18.81 1.69 -2.35
CA LEU A 420 -19.81 0.66 -2.62
C LEU A 420 -21.19 1.29 -2.70
N GLN A 421 -21.92 1.00 -3.76
CA GLN A 421 -23.29 1.45 -3.93
C GLN A 421 -24.20 0.89 -2.82
N PRO A 422 -25.03 1.72 -2.17
CA PRO A 422 -26.02 1.24 -1.21
C PRO A 422 -26.91 0.16 -1.82
N SER A 423 -27.00 -0.98 -1.13
CA SER A 423 -27.80 -2.12 -1.55
C SER A 423 -28.64 -2.66 -0.38
N PRO A 424 -29.76 -3.37 -0.65
CA PRO A 424 -30.52 -4.02 0.42
C PRO A 424 -29.70 -5.03 1.23
N ALA A 425 -28.64 -5.59 0.65
CA ALA A 425 -27.74 -6.50 1.35
C ALA A 425 -26.89 -5.73 2.38
N TRP A 426 -26.32 -4.59 1.99
CA TRP A 426 -25.56 -3.71 2.90
C TRP A 426 -26.45 -3.17 4.02
N GLU A 427 -27.67 -2.76 3.70
CA GLU A 427 -28.63 -2.29 4.70
C GLU A 427 -29.02 -3.39 5.69
N GLN A 428 -29.26 -4.63 5.21
CA GLN A 428 -29.54 -5.78 6.08
C GLN A 428 -28.35 -6.16 6.97
N ALA A 429 -27.13 -5.92 6.50
CA ALA A 429 -25.90 -6.08 7.28
C ALA A 429 -25.65 -4.93 8.27
N GLY A 430 -26.53 -3.90 8.30
CA GLY A 430 -26.45 -2.78 9.22
C GLY A 430 -25.60 -1.59 8.73
N TYR A 431 -25.17 -1.61 7.46
CA TYR A 431 -24.42 -0.52 6.84
C TYR A 431 -25.35 0.41 6.08
N SER A 432 -25.26 1.71 6.35
CA SER A 432 -26.00 2.75 5.63
C SER A 432 -25.07 3.66 4.82
N GLU A 433 -25.63 4.44 3.90
CA GLU A 433 -24.88 5.48 3.19
C GLU A 433 -24.12 6.40 4.16
N GLY A 434 -22.84 6.64 3.86
CA GLY A 434 -21.89 7.37 4.70
C GLY A 434 -21.07 6.49 5.64
N THR A 435 -21.40 5.21 5.80
CA THR A 435 -20.63 4.28 6.65
C THR A 435 -19.38 3.81 5.90
N SER A 436 -18.24 3.75 6.59
CA SER A 436 -17.05 3.06 6.08
C SER A 436 -17.07 1.60 6.52
N VAL A 437 -16.79 0.70 5.58
CA VAL A 437 -16.62 -0.74 5.79
C VAL A 437 -15.16 -1.08 5.58
N TYR A 438 -14.64 -1.95 6.43
CA TYR A 438 -13.28 -2.45 6.32
C TYR A 438 -13.27 -3.64 5.36
N ALA A 439 -12.60 -3.51 4.21
CA ALA A 439 -12.53 -4.58 3.21
C ALA A 439 -11.39 -5.57 3.54
N ASP A 440 -10.32 -5.07 4.16
CA ASP A 440 -9.26 -5.81 4.82
C ASP A 440 -8.47 -4.86 5.74
N ASN A 441 -7.44 -5.36 6.45
CA ASN A 441 -6.61 -4.59 7.39
C ASN A 441 -5.84 -3.39 6.80
N SER A 442 -6.13 -3.00 5.57
CA SER A 442 -5.32 -2.07 4.79
C SER A 442 -6.15 -0.95 4.17
N PHE A 443 -7.48 -1.08 4.04
CA PHE A 443 -8.30 -0.01 3.47
C PHE A 443 -9.77 0.04 3.87
N TYR A 444 -10.31 1.26 3.78
CA TYR A 444 -11.71 1.55 4.03
C TYR A 444 -12.45 1.77 2.71
N VAL A 445 -13.63 1.16 2.60
CA VAL A 445 -14.56 1.37 1.49
C VAL A 445 -15.79 2.07 2.01
N ARG A 446 -16.20 3.16 1.36
CA ARG A 446 -17.36 3.92 1.81
C ARG A 446 -18.63 3.39 1.17
N ILE A 447 -19.67 3.12 1.95
CA ILE A 447 -21.01 2.93 1.37
C ILE A 447 -21.51 4.30 0.90
N ALA A 448 -21.52 4.55 -0.40
CA ALA A 448 -21.91 5.83 -0.97
C ALA A 448 -22.61 5.62 -2.32
N SER A 449 -23.70 6.34 -2.55
CA SER A 449 -24.35 6.30 -3.86
C SER A 449 -23.41 6.88 -4.91
N TYR A 450 -23.42 6.30 -6.10
CA TYR A 450 -22.63 6.74 -7.25
C TYR A 450 -22.76 8.26 -7.47
N ARG A 451 -21.63 8.89 -7.82
CA ARG A 451 -21.52 10.30 -8.18
C ARG A 451 -21.06 10.45 -9.61
N THR A 452 -21.78 11.26 -10.40
CA THR A 452 -21.28 11.63 -11.75
C THR A 452 -19.98 12.42 -11.63
N GLY A 453 -19.19 12.51 -12.70
CA GLY A 453 -17.95 13.27 -12.67
C GLY A 453 -18.18 14.73 -12.26
N ALA A 454 -19.30 15.34 -12.68
CA ALA A 454 -19.66 16.70 -12.29
C ALA A 454 -20.01 16.82 -10.80
N GLN A 455 -20.73 15.84 -10.25
CA GLN A 455 -21.05 15.79 -8.81
C GLN A 455 -19.78 15.58 -7.98
N ALA A 456 -18.91 14.66 -8.40
CA ALA A 456 -17.63 14.41 -7.74
C ALA A 456 -16.72 15.64 -7.76
N ALA A 457 -16.58 16.31 -8.92
CA ALA A 457 -15.83 17.56 -9.02
C ALA A 457 -16.39 18.64 -8.09
N GLN A 458 -17.71 18.76 -7.99
CA GLN A 458 -18.35 19.70 -7.05
C GLN A 458 -18.03 19.36 -5.59
N GLU A 459 -18.23 18.11 -5.20
CA GLU A 459 -17.97 17.64 -3.83
C GLU A 459 -16.49 17.86 -3.44
N ILE A 460 -15.55 17.59 -4.34
CA ILE A 460 -14.12 17.82 -4.13
C ILE A 460 -13.84 19.30 -3.88
N VAL A 461 -14.36 20.21 -4.72
CA VAL A 461 -14.11 21.65 -4.54
C VAL A 461 -14.76 22.15 -3.25
N GLU A 462 -15.98 21.69 -2.92
CA GLU A 462 -16.66 22.07 -1.68
C GLU A 462 -15.93 21.57 -0.44
N ALA A 463 -15.35 20.36 -0.49
CA ALA A 463 -14.62 19.78 0.63
C ALA A 463 -13.22 20.39 0.80
N ASN A 464 -12.49 20.55 -0.31
CA ASN A 464 -11.04 20.83 -0.26
C ASN A 464 -10.71 22.30 -0.53
N ILE A 465 -11.49 22.99 -1.36
CA ILE A 465 -11.18 24.36 -1.80
C ILE A 465 -12.02 25.40 -1.06
N ALA A 466 -13.31 25.14 -0.85
CA ALA A 466 -14.18 26.10 -0.17
C ALA A 466 -13.69 26.52 1.23
N PRO A 467 -13.10 25.63 2.08
CA PRO A 467 -12.54 26.04 3.37
C PRO A 467 -11.33 26.96 3.27
N LEU A 468 -10.62 26.96 2.13
CA LEU A 468 -9.44 27.78 1.87
C LEU A 468 -9.79 29.18 1.32
N CYS A 469 -11.07 29.42 1.05
CA CYS A 469 -11.57 30.52 0.26
C CYS A 469 -12.57 31.38 1.06
N GLU A 470 -12.38 32.70 1.06
CA GLU A 470 -13.46 33.63 1.42
C GLU A 470 -14.42 33.79 0.23
N GLN A 471 -15.72 34.01 0.49
CA GLN A 471 -16.72 34.27 -0.56
C GLN A 471 -16.77 33.21 -1.68
N PHE A 472 -16.51 31.95 -1.32
CA PHE A 472 -16.57 30.83 -2.25
C PHE A 472 -17.95 30.73 -2.93
N ASN A 473 -17.94 30.64 -4.26
CA ASN A 473 -19.14 30.49 -5.06
C ASN A 473 -18.84 29.66 -6.32
N ILE A 474 -19.56 28.55 -6.49
CA ILE A 474 -19.58 27.78 -7.74
C ILE A 474 -20.32 28.60 -8.80
N THR A 475 -19.67 28.80 -9.94
CA THR A 475 -20.21 29.57 -11.07
C THR A 475 -20.77 28.66 -12.16
N GLU A 476 -20.21 27.47 -12.32
CA GLU A 476 -20.64 26.51 -13.33
C GLU A 476 -20.38 25.06 -12.86
N VAL A 477 -21.31 24.16 -13.20
CA VAL A 477 -21.17 22.71 -13.05
C VAL A 477 -21.62 22.09 -14.36
N ARG A 478 -20.79 21.26 -14.98
CA ARG A 478 -21.06 20.71 -16.31
C ARG A 478 -20.66 19.24 -16.40
N ASP A 479 -21.59 18.41 -16.88
CA ASP A 479 -21.27 17.04 -17.29
C ASP A 479 -20.45 17.07 -18.59
N ARG A 480 -19.37 16.29 -18.63
CA ARG A 480 -18.42 16.20 -19.73
C ARG A 480 -18.36 14.78 -20.30
N GLN A 481 -19.52 14.16 -20.55
CA GLN A 481 -19.58 12.81 -21.11
C GLN A 481 -18.87 12.68 -22.47
N ASP A 482 -18.70 13.79 -23.19
CA ASP A 482 -17.88 13.91 -24.41
C ASP A 482 -16.39 13.64 -24.16
N SER A 483 -15.91 13.93 -22.96
CA SER A 483 -14.49 13.86 -22.58
C SER A 483 -14.09 12.56 -21.90
N SER A 484 -15.03 11.65 -21.61
CA SER A 484 -14.70 10.44 -20.85
C SER A 484 -13.72 9.54 -21.59
N GLY A 485 -13.57 9.67 -22.92
CA GLY A 485 -12.64 8.91 -23.77
C GLY A 485 -12.94 7.40 -23.86
N LEU A 486 -13.67 6.88 -22.89
CA LEU A 486 -14.01 5.49 -22.69
C LEU A 486 -15.36 5.20 -23.33
N THR A 487 -15.38 4.25 -24.26
CA THR A 487 -16.64 3.65 -24.73
C THR A 487 -17.26 2.89 -23.57
N PRO A 488 -18.53 3.13 -23.22
CA PRO A 488 -19.20 2.35 -22.19
C PRO A 488 -19.09 0.86 -22.51
N ASP A 489 -18.37 0.12 -21.68
CA ASP A 489 -18.51 -1.34 -21.67
C ASP A 489 -19.83 -1.67 -20.96
N GLN A 490 -20.46 -2.80 -21.29
CA GLN A 490 -21.73 -3.15 -20.65
C GLN A 490 -21.61 -3.40 -19.14
N SER A 491 -20.40 -3.60 -18.64
CA SER A 491 -20.05 -3.83 -17.24
C SER A 491 -19.51 -2.60 -16.52
N ALA A 492 -19.21 -1.50 -17.24
CA ALA A 492 -18.57 -0.32 -16.67
C ALA A 492 -19.22 0.98 -17.13
N TYR A 493 -19.38 1.90 -16.20
CA TYR A 493 -19.92 3.23 -16.43
C TYR A 493 -18.88 4.28 -16.05
N VAL A 494 -18.63 5.18 -16.99
CA VAL A 494 -17.69 6.29 -16.83
C VAL A 494 -18.45 7.59 -16.96
N SER A 495 -18.21 8.52 -16.03
CA SER A 495 -18.74 9.87 -16.09
C SER A 495 -17.63 10.87 -15.84
N ALA A 496 -17.48 11.83 -16.74
CA ALA A 496 -16.60 12.96 -16.55
C ALA A 496 -17.41 14.23 -16.30
N GLY A 497 -16.86 15.17 -15.55
CA GLY A 497 -17.46 16.48 -15.37
C GLY A 497 -16.50 17.51 -14.80
N GLU A 498 -16.94 18.75 -14.86
CA GLU A 498 -16.13 19.90 -14.47
C GLU A 498 -16.94 20.90 -13.64
N VAL A 499 -16.24 21.64 -12.80
CA VAL A 499 -16.76 22.72 -11.97
C VAL A 499 -15.87 23.94 -12.09
N ALA A 500 -16.47 25.09 -12.38
CA ALA A 500 -15.81 26.38 -12.28
C ALA A 500 -16.33 27.11 -11.05
N TYR A 501 -15.44 27.86 -10.39
CA TYR A 501 -15.76 28.58 -9.17
C TYR A 501 -14.96 29.87 -9.04
N THR A 502 -15.45 30.76 -8.18
CA THR A 502 -14.81 32.02 -7.81
C THR A 502 -14.66 32.07 -6.30
N CYS A 503 -13.60 32.69 -5.80
CA CYS A 503 -13.47 32.98 -4.38
C CYS A 503 -12.53 34.17 -4.13
N VAL A 504 -12.18 34.40 -2.87
CA VAL A 504 -11.20 35.39 -2.42
C VAL A 504 -10.17 34.67 -1.54
N ILE A 505 -8.90 34.71 -1.94
CA ILE A 505 -7.77 34.16 -1.19
C ILE A 505 -6.96 35.33 -0.66
N GLU A 506 -6.83 35.43 0.66
CA GLU A 506 -6.08 36.52 1.32
C GLU A 506 -6.49 37.95 0.89
N GLY A 507 -7.76 38.13 0.51
CA GLY A 507 -8.29 39.41 0.03
C GLY A 507 -8.11 39.66 -1.46
N THR A 508 -7.49 38.74 -2.19
CA THR A 508 -7.32 38.77 -3.64
C THR A 508 -8.40 37.93 -4.31
N PRO A 509 -9.17 38.49 -5.27
CA PRO A 509 -10.12 37.71 -6.05
C PRO A 509 -9.41 36.58 -6.80
N ALA A 510 -9.97 35.38 -6.72
CA ALA A 510 -9.47 34.18 -7.36
C ALA A 510 -10.60 33.48 -8.11
N VAL A 511 -10.19 32.68 -9.08
CA VAL A 511 -11.04 31.78 -9.85
C VAL A 511 -10.41 30.40 -9.83
N GLY A 512 -11.21 29.38 -10.05
CA GLY A 512 -10.67 28.04 -10.15
C GLY A 512 -11.55 27.12 -10.98
N TYR A 513 -10.94 25.98 -11.28
CA TYR A 513 -11.50 24.95 -12.13
C TYR A 513 -11.14 23.60 -11.53
N GLN A 514 -12.08 22.67 -11.57
CA GLN A 514 -11.89 21.28 -11.17
C GLN A 514 -12.49 20.39 -12.25
N TYR A 515 -11.77 19.36 -12.63
CA TYR A 515 -12.26 18.24 -13.41
C TYR A 515 -12.20 16.97 -12.57
N ALA A 516 -13.17 16.08 -12.77
CA ALA A 516 -13.18 14.75 -12.18
C ALA A 516 -13.78 13.71 -13.14
N VAL A 517 -13.22 12.50 -13.12
CA VAL A 517 -13.77 11.30 -13.78
C VAL A 517 -14.12 10.27 -12.73
N THR A 518 -15.37 9.85 -12.72
CA THR A 518 -15.84 8.73 -11.92
C THR A 518 -16.01 7.48 -12.77
N TYR A 519 -15.57 6.36 -12.22
CA TYR A 519 -15.60 5.05 -12.83
C TYR A 519 -16.37 4.09 -11.92
N ALA A 520 -17.37 3.40 -12.47
CA ALA A 520 -18.15 2.39 -11.77
C ALA A 520 -18.14 1.06 -12.53
N THR A 521 -18.05 -0.03 -11.77
CA THR A 521 -18.18 -1.41 -12.26
C THR A 521 -19.25 -2.14 -11.50
N ILE A 522 -19.89 -3.09 -12.15
CA ILE A 522 -20.87 -3.98 -11.52
C ILE A 522 -20.17 -5.29 -11.16
N ASP A 523 -19.94 -5.49 -9.86
CA ASP A 523 -19.44 -6.73 -9.30
C ASP A 523 -20.62 -7.65 -8.90
N PRO A 524 -20.63 -8.94 -9.29
CA PRO A 524 -21.72 -9.87 -8.97
C PRO A 524 -21.92 -10.15 -7.47
N THR A 525 -20.86 -9.98 -6.67
CA THR A 525 -20.77 -10.29 -5.24
C THR A 525 -21.06 -9.06 -4.39
N TYR A 526 -20.43 -7.93 -4.71
CA TYR A 526 -20.46 -6.70 -3.90
C TYR A 526 -21.45 -5.65 -4.41
N GLY A 527 -21.98 -5.85 -5.61
CA GLY A 527 -22.83 -4.88 -6.30
C GLY A 527 -22.00 -3.88 -7.08
N GLU A 528 -22.50 -2.65 -7.23
CA GLU A 528 -21.79 -1.61 -7.95
C GLU A 528 -20.68 -1.01 -7.07
N VAL A 529 -19.44 -1.08 -7.55
CA VAL A 529 -18.25 -0.45 -6.95
C VAL A 529 -17.91 0.76 -7.81
N TRP A 530 -17.55 1.88 -7.20
CA TRP A 530 -17.15 3.06 -7.95
C TRP A 530 -16.04 3.85 -7.25
N THR A 531 -15.30 4.61 -8.04
CA THR A 531 -14.16 5.40 -7.60
C THR A 531 -14.02 6.67 -8.45
N ILE A 532 -13.18 7.61 -7.99
CA ILE A 532 -12.79 8.80 -8.74
C ILE A 532 -11.35 8.59 -9.22
N GLN A 533 -11.12 8.57 -10.53
CA GLN A 533 -9.84 8.20 -11.14
C GLN A 533 -9.01 9.42 -11.54
N ASP A 534 -9.54 10.23 -12.46
CA ASP A 534 -8.82 11.40 -12.96
C ASP A 534 -9.33 12.65 -12.25
N ILE A 535 -8.44 13.33 -11.54
CA ILE A 535 -8.75 14.58 -10.85
C ILE A 535 -7.64 15.56 -11.18
N PHE A 536 -8.01 16.73 -11.65
CA PHE A 536 -7.07 17.82 -11.81
C PHE A 536 -7.80 19.15 -11.79
N GLY A 537 -7.06 20.20 -11.45
CA GLY A 537 -7.63 21.52 -11.37
C GLY A 537 -6.58 22.57 -11.08
N PHE A 538 -7.08 23.80 -10.94
CA PHE A 538 -6.27 24.91 -10.52
C PHE A 538 -7.11 25.92 -9.74
N ILE A 539 -6.40 26.73 -8.96
CA ILE A 539 -6.89 27.98 -8.41
C ILE A 539 -5.89 29.08 -8.75
N ALA A 540 -6.38 30.21 -9.27
CA ALA A 540 -5.56 31.30 -9.76
C ALA A 540 -6.16 32.66 -9.36
N GLU A 541 -5.30 33.65 -9.12
CA GLU A 541 -5.73 35.05 -9.03
C GLU A 541 -6.50 35.45 -10.30
N ALA A 542 -7.58 36.22 -10.13
CA ALA A 542 -8.43 36.67 -11.22
C ALA A 542 -7.61 37.47 -12.26
N GLY A 543 -7.70 37.08 -13.53
CA GLY A 543 -6.87 37.60 -14.62
C GLY A 543 -5.64 36.76 -14.97
N ARG A 544 -5.37 35.67 -14.24
CA ARG A 544 -4.27 34.71 -14.52
C ARG A 544 -4.75 33.32 -14.94
N GLU A 545 -6.01 33.20 -15.34
CA GLU A 545 -6.65 31.93 -15.70
C GLU A 545 -5.97 31.27 -16.90
N GLU A 546 -5.66 32.07 -17.92
CA GLU A 546 -5.00 31.58 -19.14
C GLU A 546 -3.62 30.99 -18.84
N GLU A 547 -2.87 31.61 -17.93
CA GLU A 547 -1.56 31.10 -17.51
C GLU A 547 -1.68 29.77 -16.76
N ALA A 548 -2.65 29.66 -15.85
CA ALA A 548 -2.92 28.42 -15.13
C ALA A 548 -3.33 27.28 -16.07
N ILE A 549 -4.20 27.57 -17.04
CA ILE A 549 -4.68 26.59 -18.03
C ILE A 549 -3.55 26.12 -18.94
N VAL A 550 -2.72 27.04 -19.44
CA VAL A 550 -1.56 26.70 -20.29
C VAL A 550 -0.55 25.85 -19.52
N ALA A 551 -0.25 26.20 -18.26
CA ALA A 551 0.64 25.43 -17.42
C ALA A 551 0.09 24.03 -17.10
N LEU A 552 -1.18 23.92 -16.69
CA LEU A 552 -1.83 22.64 -16.38
C LEU A 552 -1.86 21.73 -17.62
N THR A 553 -2.36 22.25 -18.73
CA THR A 553 -2.49 21.48 -19.99
C THR A 553 -1.13 20.98 -20.47
N HIS A 554 -0.10 21.82 -20.46
CA HIS A 554 1.25 21.42 -20.85
C HIS A 554 1.82 20.35 -19.92
N SER A 555 1.66 20.52 -18.59
CA SER A 555 2.15 19.53 -17.62
C SER A 555 1.52 18.15 -17.82
N MET A 556 0.21 18.10 -18.11
CA MET A 556 -0.48 16.85 -18.41
C MET A 556 -0.03 16.25 -19.75
N GLN A 557 0.04 17.05 -20.82
CA GLN A 557 0.43 16.57 -22.17
C GLN A 557 1.89 16.11 -22.26
N SER A 558 2.75 16.62 -21.39
CA SER A 558 4.16 16.25 -21.32
C SER A 558 4.43 15.01 -20.46
N PHE A 559 3.39 14.39 -19.90
CA PHE A 559 3.52 13.21 -19.06
C PHE A 559 4.15 12.05 -19.83
N THR A 560 5.30 11.61 -19.35
CA THR A 560 6.09 10.53 -19.95
C THR A 560 6.34 9.47 -18.89
N PRO A 561 5.66 8.30 -18.96
CA PRO A 561 5.94 7.22 -18.02
C PRO A 561 7.35 6.67 -18.23
N ASN A 562 7.94 6.17 -17.15
CA ASN A 562 9.19 5.42 -17.21
C ASN A 562 8.89 3.96 -17.55
N ASP A 563 9.22 3.54 -18.78
CA ASP A 563 9.00 2.19 -19.28
C ASP A 563 9.57 1.09 -18.37
N GLN A 564 10.72 1.33 -17.73
CA GLN A 564 11.35 0.34 -16.85
C GLN A 564 10.55 0.16 -15.55
N TRP A 565 10.11 1.27 -14.96
CA TRP A 565 9.26 1.25 -13.77
C TRP A 565 7.93 0.56 -14.11
N LEU A 566 7.31 0.92 -15.24
CA LEU A 566 6.03 0.36 -15.66
C LEU A 566 6.09 -1.16 -15.86
N GLN A 567 7.18 -1.66 -16.45
CA GLN A 567 7.41 -3.09 -16.61
C GLN A 567 7.61 -3.80 -15.26
N ALA A 568 8.34 -3.18 -14.33
CA ALA A 568 8.55 -3.73 -12.99
C ALA A 568 7.23 -3.80 -12.22
N TYR A 569 6.44 -2.73 -12.24
CA TYR A 569 5.12 -2.68 -11.63
C TYR A 569 4.17 -3.73 -12.22
N GLN A 570 4.13 -3.87 -13.55
CA GLN A 570 3.36 -4.93 -14.22
C GLN A 570 3.77 -6.33 -13.76
N GLN A 571 5.07 -6.61 -13.66
CA GLN A 571 5.55 -7.91 -13.20
C GLN A 571 5.16 -8.18 -11.74
N GLN A 572 5.23 -7.16 -10.88
CA GLN A 572 4.80 -7.26 -9.49
C GLN A 572 3.30 -7.57 -9.39
N GLN A 573 2.46 -6.85 -10.12
CA GLN A 573 1.01 -7.08 -10.13
C GLN A 573 0.65 -8.48 -10.61
N GLN A 574 1.33 -8.99 -11.64
CA GLN A 574 1.15 -10.37 -12.10
C GLN A 574 1.55 -11.41 -11.05
N GLN A 575 2.57 -11.15 -10.25
CA GLN A 575 2.96 -12.04 -9.14
C GLN A 575 1.92 -12.02 -8.02
N ILE A 576 1.38 -10.85 -7.66
CA ILE A 576 0.31 -10.73 -6.66
C ILE A 576 -0.91 -11.52 -7.11
N ILE A 577 -1.34 -11.36 -8.36
CA ILE A 577 -2.48 -12.10 -8.92
C ILE A 577 -2.21 -13.62 -8.89
N GLN A 578 -1.01 -14.07 -9.28
CA GLN A 578 -0.66 -15.50 -9.23
C GLN A 578 -0.63 -16.07 -7.81
N GLN A 579 -0.13 -15.30 -6.84
CA GLN A 579 -0.13 -15.70 -5.44
C GLN A 579 -1.55 -15.77 -4.87
N ALA A 580 -2.38 -14.76 -5.16
CA ALA A 580 -3.79 -14.75 -4.77
C ALA A 580 -4.53 -15.98 -5.36
N GLN A 581 -4.30 -16.30 -6.64
CA GLN A 581 -4.86 -17.49 -7.30
C GLN A 581 -4.40 -18.80 -6.67
N ALA A 582 -3.16 -18.88 -6.21
CA ALA A 582 -2.61 -20.08 -5.56
C ALA A 582 -3.14 -20.27 -4.12
N GLN A 583 -3.61 -19.20 -3.47
CA GLN A 583 -4.14 -19.22 -2.10
C GLN A 583 -5.67 -19.42 -2.03
N MET A 584 -6.36 -19.59 -3.17
CA MET A 584 -7.82 -19.69 -3.25
C MET A 584 -8.40 -21.04 -2.79
N ASP A 585 -8.09 -21.46 -1.56
CA ASP A 585 -8.92 -22.45 -0.87
C ASP A 585 -10.20 -21.81 -0.28
N ASP A 586 -10.25 -20.46 -0.19
CA ASP A 586 -11.45 -19.67 0.14
C ASP A 586 -11.85 -18.75 -1.02
N ALA A 587 -12.65 -19.29 -1.94
CA ALA A 587 -12.89 -18.75 -3.28
C ALA A 587 -13.58 -17.37 -3.35
N ALA A 588 -14.21 -16.89 -2.29
CA ALA A 588 -14.95 -15.61 -2.33
C ALA A 588 -14.08 -14.40 -2.00
N TYR A 589 -13.21 -14.51 -1.01
CA TYR A 589 -12.38 -13.39 -0.54
C TYR A 589 -11.25 -13.05 -1.53
N TYR A 590 -10.55 -14.06 -2.03
CA TYR A 590 -9.47 -13.84 -2.99
C TYR A 590 -9.97 -13.52 -4.40
N ALA A 591 -11.20 -13.91 -4.76
CA ALA A 591 -11.83 -13.45 -6.00
C ALA A 591 -12.02 -11.92 -5.98
N MET A 592 -12.50 -11.36 -4.86
CA MET A 592 -12.60 -9.92 -4.65
C MET A 592 -11.24 -9.23 -4.80
N LEU A 593 -10.21 -9.70 -4.09
CA LEU A 593 -8.88 -9.10 -4.17
C LEU A 593 -8.32 -9.17 -5.59
N SER A 594 -8.54 -10.27 -6.30
CA SER A 594 -8.10 -10.40 -7.70
C SER A 594 -8.83 -9.45 -8.65
N GLU A 595 -10.14 -9.21 -8.45
CA GLU A 595 -10.92 -8.25 -9.24
C GLU A 595 -10.53 -6.81 -8.91
N ILE A 596 -10.28 -6.50 -7.63
CA ILE A 596 -9.73 -5.22 -7.21
C ILE A 596 -8.38 -5.01 -7.88
N SER A 597 -7.38 -5.88 -7.67
CA SER A 597 -6.04 -5.72 -8.28
C SER A 597 -6.08 -5.65 -9.81
N ALA A 598 -7.02 -6.34 -10.47
CA ALA A 598 -7.22 -6.20 -11.92
C ALA A 598 -7.76 -4.81 -12.29
N MET A 599 -8.75 -4.30 -11.56
CA MET A 599 -9.29 -2.95 -11.72
C MET A 599 -8.21 -1.91 -11.46
N GLU A 600 -7.39 -2.08 -10.43
CA GLU A 600 -6.26 -1.20 -10.09
C GLU A 600 -5.22 -1.17 -11.21
N HIS A 601 -4.87 -2.34 -11.75
CA HIS A 601 -3.94 -2.46 -12.85
C HIS A 601 -4.49 -1.76 -14.11
N GLU A 602 -5.73 -2.04 -14.50
CA GLU A 602 -6.38 -1.39 -15.64
C GLU A 602 -6.49 0.12 -15.44
N THR A 603 -6.83 0.56 -14.23
CA THR A 603 -6.92 1.97 -13.86
C THR A 603 -5.56 2.65 -13.99
N THR A 604 -4.51 2.07 -13.41
CA THR A 604 -3.15 2.62 -13.49
C THR A 604 -2.70 2.74 -14.94
N MET A 605 -2.94 1.70 -15.75
CA MET A 605 -2.57 1.70 -17.16
C MET A 605 -3.41 2.67 -18.00
N ALA A 606 -4.70 2.81 -17.70
CA ALA A 606 -5.59 3.76 -18.36
C ALA A 606 -5.20 5.20 -18.04
N ILE A 607 -4.93 5.53 -16.77
CA ILE A 607 -4.49 6.86 -16.34
C ILE A 607 -3.15 7.19 -17.00
N ILE A 608 -2.15 6.32 -16.87
CA ILE A 608 -0.82 6.52 -17.49
C ILE A 608 -0.94 6.67 -19.01
N GLY A 609 -1.78 5.85 -19.65
CA GLY A 609 -2.03 5.90 -21.09
C GLY A 609 -2.76 7.17 -21.54
N ASN A 610 -3.74 7.63 -20.77
CA ASN A 610 -4.52 8.84 -21.05
C ASN A 610 -3.69 10.12 -20.86
N MET A 611 -2.75 10.12 -19.91
CA MET A 611 -1.84 11.25 -19.70
C MET A 611 -0.74 11.32 -20.77
N GLY A 612 -0.22 10.18 -21.24
CA GLY A 612 0.87 10.14 -22.22
C GLY A 612 0.47 10.02 -23.70
N GLY A 613 -0.81 9.81 -24.00
CA GLY A 613 -1.30 9.73 -25.38
C GLY A 613 -1.38 11.09 -26.08
N ASP A 614 -1.39 11.11 -27.41
CA ASP A 614 -1.81 12.25 -28.25
C ASP A 614 -3.31 12.52 -28.04
N VAL A 615 -3.73 12.77 -26.81
CA VAL A 615 -5.03 13.35 -26.49
C VAL A 615 -4.86 14.84 -26.75
N THR A 616 -5.18 15.25 -27.98
CA THR A 616 -5.29 16.67 -28.30
C THR A 616 -6.49 17.22 -27.53
N TRP A 617 -6.24 17.71 -26.32
CA TRP A 617 -7.15 18.59 -25.60
C TRP A 617 -7.21 19.93 -26.35
N GLU A 618 -7.97 19.98 -27.44
CA GLU A 618 -8.24 21.25 -28.15
C GLU A 618 -9.18 22.11 -27.29
N TRP A 619 -8.60 22.95 -26.44
CA TRP A 619 -9.29 24.08 -25.83
C TRP A 619 -9.50 25.18 -26.88
N GLU A 620 -10.51 25.04 -27.75
CA GLU A 620 -10.90 26.14 -28.65
C GLU A 620 -11.66 27.22 -27.86
N TRP A 621 -10.96 28.28 -27.46
CA TRP A 621 -11.57 29.55 -27.06
C TRP A 621 -12.05 30.29 -28.30
N GLU A 622 -13.28 30.05 -28.75
CA GLU A 622 -13.86 30.88 -29.80
C GLU A 622 -14.25 32.25 -29.20
N TYR A 623 -13.36 33.24 -29.33
CA TYR A 623 -13.71 34.63 -29.09
C TYR A 623 -14.67 35.10 -30.20
N ASP A 624 -15.97 35.06 -29.94
CA ASP A 624 -16.97 35.65 -30.81
C ASP A 624 -16.81 37.19 -30.81
N TYR A 625 -15.94 37.69 -31.68
CA TYR A 625 -15.84 39.13 -31.98
C TYR A 625 -17.05 39.56 -32.82
N GLY A 626 -18.22 39.64 -32.18
CA GLY A 626 -19.41 40.25 -32.76
C GLY A 626 -19.23 41.76 -32.97
N TRP A 627 -18.80 42.15 -34.18
CA TRP A 627 -18.98 43.49 -34.74
C TRP A 627 -20.18 43.56 -35.67
#